data_AF-A0A820G0W0-F1
#
_entry.id   AF-A0A820G0W0-F1
#
_cell.length_a   1.000
_cell.length_b   1.000
_cell.length_c   1.000
_cell.angle_alpha   90.00
_cell.angle_beta   90.00
_cell.angle_gamma   90.00
#
_symmetry.space_group_name_H-M   'P 1'
#
loop_
_entity.id
_entity.type
_entity.pdbx_description
1 polymer ?
#
loop_
_entity_poly.entity_id
_entity_poly.type
_entity_poly.pdbx_seq_one_letter_code
_entity_poly.pdbx_strand_id
1 'polypeptide(L)'
;MHTVFRIGEVRKLDKKSPLYQVDLKLTSDDDQQLRQLTNRIREESSGGTGWYRMGKLLLKIGQFDKAEELYMALLEQASNDSDKAYTYHQLGWLKNDQGQYKGAASFYEMSLKIEQKTLPEDHPSLASIHNNIGQVYNNMGDYSKALEFYEKDLEIKKKAPPPNHPAVASSYNNIGQVYNNMGDYSKALQFYEKAHKIKEKALPPNHPSLAISYNNIGQVYNNMGDYSKALAYSKKDFEIKKQVLPENHPDLAFPYNWFGKIYRSMKDYPKALDNFEKCLAIWQKALPENHPDIAFAFSNIGDVHRLMGNYEKALAFHQKALTIQENVQCNPLECALTYINLGETYRGMKDYSTALT
;
A
#
# COMPACT_ATOMS: atom_id res chain seq x y z
N MET A 1 -6.04 40.38 -10.49
CA MET A 1 -5.51 39.75 -11.71
C MET A 1 -4.92 38.42 -11.30
N HIS A 2 -5.56 37.31 -11.67
CA HIS A 2 -4.93 36.00 -11.54
C HIS A 2 -4.22 35.73 -12.85
N THR A 3 -2.90 35.54 -12.82
CA THR A 3 -2.14 35.31 -14.04
C THR A 3 -2.35 33.88 -14.50
N VAL A 4 -3.05 33.68 -15.61
CA VAL A 4 -3.30 32.36 -16.19
C VAL A 4 -2.27 32.07 -17.29
N PHE A 5 -1.68 30.87 -17.24
CA PHE A 5 -0.75 30.38 -18.25
C PHE A 5 -1.34 29.18 -18.98
N ARG A 6 -1.19 29.18 -20.30
CA ARG A 6 -1.50 28.04 -21.14
C ARG A 6 -0.27 27.16 -21.31
N ILE A 7 -0.43 25.89 -20.96
CA ILE A 7 0.54 24.85 -21.29
C ILE A 7 0.50 24.64 -22.80
N GLY A 8 1.59 25.03 -23.46
CA GLY A 8 1.85 24.82 -24.87
C GLY A 8 2.48 23.47 -25.12
N GLU A 9 3.53 23.44 -25.94
CA GLU A 9 4.22 22.21 -26.28
C GLU A 9 4.97 21.66 -25.06
N VAL A 10 4.79 20.36 -24.79
CA VAL A 10 5.50 19.64 -23.75
C VAL A 10 6.51 18.71 -24.43
N ARG A 11 7.80 19.01 -24.26
CA ARG A 11 8.89 18.21 -24.83
C ARG A 11 9.67 17.54 -23.73
N LYS A 12 9.86 16.23 -23.85
CA LYS A 12 10.78 15.50 -22.97
C LYS A 12 12.20 15.86 -23.39
N LEU A 13 12.99 16.43 -22.47
CA LEU A 13 14.32 16.96 -22.78
C LEU A 13 15.33 15.86 -23.13
N ASP A 14 15.16 14.67 -22.54
CA ASP A 14 15.96 13.48 -22.86
C ASP A 14 15.14 12.20 -22.60
N LYS A 15 15.41 11.13 -23.35
CA LYS A 15 14.74 9.83 -23.18
C LYS A 15 14.96 9.24 -21.79
N LYS A 16 16.11 9.53 -21.14
CA LYS A 16 16.50 8.99 -19.83
C LYS A 16 16.21 9.91 -18.65
N SER A 17 15.85 11.18 -18.87
CA SER A 17 15.56 12.15 -17.79
C SER A 17 14.06 12.29 -17.55
N PRO A 18 13.60 12.50 -16.29
CA PRO A 18 12.21 12.85 -15.99
C PRO A 18 11.89 14.33 -16.28
N LEU A 19 12.83 15.10 -16.81
CA LEU A 19 12.66 16.54 -17.06
C LEU A 19 11.92 16.80 -18.38
N TYR A 20 10.86 17.60 -18.28
CA TYR A 20 10.06 18.07 -19.39
C TYR A 20 10.23 19.59 -19.52
N GLN A 21 10.51 20.05 -20.73
CA GLN A 21 10.36 21.45 -21.09
C GLN A 21 8.89 21.69 -21.43
N VAL A 22 8.32 22.70 -20.79
CA VAL A 22 6.93 23.10 -20.99
C VAL A 22 6.90 24.56 -21.40
N ASP A 23 6.37 24.82 -22.60
CA ASP A 23 6.13 26.20 -23.01
C ASP A 23 4.91 26.74 -22.28
N LEU A 24 5.07 27.86 -21.57
CA LEU A 24 3.97 28.56 -20.91
C LEU A 24 3.69 29.87 -21.64
N LYS A 25 2.48 30.02 -22.19
CA LYS A 25 2.01 31.28 -22.78
C LYS A 25 1.08 32.00 -21.81
N LEU A 26 1.39 33.25 -21.52
CA LEU A 26 0.52 34.15 -20.76
C LEU A 26 -0.82 34.32 -21.50
N THR A 27 -1.94 34.09 -20.84
CA THR A 27 -3.28 34.33 -21.42
C THR A 27 -3.97 35.47 -20.68
N SER A 28 -4.93 36.11 -21.34
CA SER A 28 -5.87 37.01 -20.65
C SER A 28 -6.90 36.20 -19.86
N ASP A 29 -7.55 36.83 -18.88
CA ASP A 29 -8.71 36.28 -18.14
C ASP A 29 -9.90 35.93 -19.08
N ASP A 30 -9.84 36.34 -20.36
CA ASP A 30 -10.85 36.12 -21.40
C ASP A 30 -10.53 34.99 -22.40
N ASP A 31 -9.55 34.12 -22.11
CA ASP A 31 -9.26 32.96 -22.97
C ASP A 31 -10.53 32.08 -23.15
N GLN A 32 -11.04 32.06 -24.38
CA GLN A 32 -12.29 31.37 -24.73
C GLN A 32 -12.22 29.86 -24.46
N GLN A 33 -11.04 29.24 -24.64
CA GLN A 33 -10.86 27.82 -24.40
C GLN A 33 -10.71 27.51 -22.92
N LEU A 34 -10.08 28.40 -22.15
CA LEU A 34 -10.08 28.32 -20.70
C LEU A 34 -11.49 28.47 -20.14
N ARG A 35 -12.27 29.45 -20.63
CA ARG A 35 -13.70 29.59 -20.30
C ARG A 35 -14.50 28.35 -20.67
N GLN A 36 -14.26 27.74 -21.84
CA GLN A 36 -14.89 26.49 -22.23
C GLN A 36 -14.49 25.32 -21.34
N LEU A 37 -13.22 25.21 -20.94
CA LEU A 37 -12.74 24.18 -20.01
C LEU A 37 -13.33 24.39 -18.62
N THR A 38 -13.33 25.62 -18.10
CA THR A 38 -13.95 25.97 -16.82
C THR A 38 -15.45 25.70 -16.85
N ASN A 39 -16.14 26.01 -17.96
CA ASN A 39 -17.56 25.72 -18.12
C ASN A 39 -17.81 24.21 -18.24
N ARG A 40 -16.97 23.46 -18.96
CA ARG A 40 -17.05 21.99 -19.01
C ARG A 40 -16.80 21.36 -17.66
N ILE A 41 -15.78 21.81 -16.93
CA ILE A 41 -15.52 21.35 -15.56
C ILE A 41 -16.73 21.69 -14.69
N ARG A 42 -17.30 22.89 -14.82
CA ARG A 42 -18.50 23.32 -14.07
C ARG A 42 -19.74 22.51 -14.44
N GLU A 43 -19.91 22.12 -15.70
CA GLU A 43 -20.99 21.25 -16.18
C GLU A 43 -20.79 19.81 -15.71
N GLU A 44 -19.58 19.25 -15.82
CA GLU A 44 -19.23 17.91 -15.33
C GLU A 44 -19.22 17.81 -13.80
N SER A 45 -18.94 18.92 -13.12
CA SER A 45 -19.01 19.07 -11.67
C SER A 45 -20.36 19.61 -11.20
N SER A 46 -21.34 19.80 -12.09
CA SER A 46 -22.66 20.30 -11.73
C SER A 46 -23.47 19.20 -11.01
N GLY A 47 -24.34 19.62 -10.09
CA GLY A 47 -25.12 18.74 -9.22
C GLY A 47 -24.34 18.16 -8.05
N GLY A 48 -25.06 17.52 -7.11
CA GLY A 48 -24.43 16.96 -5.89
C GLY A 48 -23.34 15.93 -6.20
N THR A 49 -23.55 15.08 -7.20
CA THR A 49 -22.58 14.06 -7.63
C THR A 49 -21.29 14.63 -8.24
N GLY A 50 -21.37 15.81 -8.87
CA GLY A 50 -20.22 16.48 -9.49
C GLY A 50 -19.22 17.02 -8.47
N TRP A 51 -19.72 17.64 -7.39
CA TRP A 51 -18.85 18.15 -6.32
C TRP A 51 -18.13 17.04 -5.56
N TYR A 52 -18.76 15.91 -5.31
CA TYR A 52 -18.07 14.77 -4.70
C TYR A 52 -16.97 14.19 -5.61
N ARG A 53 -17.17 14.19 -6.93
CA ARG A 53 -16.10 13.81 -7.88
C ARG A 53 -14.94 14.79 -7.81
N MET A 54 -15.22 16.09 -7.73
CA MET A 54 -14.19 17.11 -7.55
C MET A 54 -13.40 16.90 -6.26
N GLY A 55 -14.08 16.62 -5.14
CA GLY A 55 -13.43 16.27 -3.87
C GLY A 55 -12.49 15.06 -4.00
N LYS A 56 -12.93 14.00 -4.69
CA LYS A 56 -12.08 12.83 -4.95
C LYS A 56 -10.88 13.14 -5.83
N LEU A 57 -11.02 14.04 -6.81
CA LEU A 57 -9.90 14.49 -7.63
C LEU A 57 -8.90 15.30 -6.79
N LEU A 58 -9.39 16.21 -5.94
CA LEU A 58 -8.57 16.99 -5.01
C LEU A 58 -7.74 16.08 -4.09
N LEU A 59 -8.36 15.02 -3.54
CA LEU A 59 -7.65 14.00 -2.76
C LEU A 59 -6.54 13.33 -3.57
N LYS A 60 -6.84 12.89 -4.81
CA LYS A 60 -5.85 12.22 -5.68
C LYS A 60 -4.65 13.10 -6.03
N ILE A 61 -4.83 14.43 -6.11
CA ILE A 61 -3.74 15.38 -6.36
C ILE A 61 -3.12 15.94 -5.05
N GLY A 62 -3.45 15.36 -3.90
CA GLY A 62 -2.89 15.72 -2.60
C GLY A 62 -3.37 17.06 -2.05
N GLN A 63 -4.43 17.65 -2.61
CA GLN A 63 -5.02 18.92 -2.14
C GLN A 63 -6.04 18.65 -1.02
N PHE A 64 -5.56 18.10 0.09
CA PHE A 64 -6.42 17.64 1.19
C PHE A 64 -7.23 18.77 1.83
N ASP A 65 -6.63 19.92 2.09
CA ASP A 65 -7.32 21.06 2.75
C ASP A 65 -8.49 21.56 1.90
N LYS A 66 -8.29 21.68 0.58
CA LYS A 66 -9.36 22.08 -0.35
C LYS A 66 -10.45 21.03 -0.46
N ALA A 67 -10.10 19.74 -0.41
CA ALA A 67 -11.09 18.67 -0.40
C ALA A 67 -11.93 18.73 0.89
N GLU A 68 -11.30 19.05 2.02
CA GLU A 68 -11.98 19.21 3.31
C GLU A 68 -12.92 20.41 3.31
N GLU A 69 -12.45 21.59 2.89
CA GLU A 69 -13.28 22.79 2.72
C GLU A 69 -14.51 22.51 1.85
N LEU A 70 -14.30 21.82 0.72
CA LEU A 70 -15.37 21.44 -0.20
C LEU A 70 -16.40 20.52 0.48
N TYR A 71 -15.95 19.44 1.13
CA TYR A 71 -16.85 18.50 1.78
C TYR A 71 -17.57 19.14 2.98
N MET A 72 -16.93 20.03 3.74
CA MET A 72 -17.59 20.77 4.82
C MET A 72 -18.68 21.71 4.26
N ALA A 73 -18.42 22.40 3.15
CA ALA A 73 -19.42 23.22 2.49
C ALA A 73 -20.61 22.40 1.96
N LEU A 74 -20.34 21.21 1.39
CA LEU A 74 -21.41 20.28 0.98
C LEU A 74 -22.23 19.78 2.18
N LEU A 75 -21.59 19.56 3.32
CA LEU A 75 -22.26 19.12 4.54
C LEU A 75 -23.23 20.19 5.07
N GLU A 76 -22.81 21.47 5.03
CA GLU A 76 -23.65 22.61 5.41
C GLU A 76 -24.86 22.79 4.47
N GLN A 77 -24.68 22.51 3.18
CA GLN A 77 -25.72 22.64 2.16
C GLN A 77 -26.62 21.40 2.06
N ALA A 78 -26.27 20.29 2.70
CA ALA A 78 -26.99 19.04 2.59
C ALA A 78 -28.41 19.16 3.17
N SER A 79 -29.41 19.05 2.28
CA SER A 79 -30.82 19.25 2.60
C SER A 79 -31.53 17.98 3.09
N ASN A 80 -30.91 16.80 2.90
CA ASN A 80 -31.45 15.51 3.28
C ASN A 80 -30.40 14.64 3.98
N ASP A 81 -30.89 13.61 4.68
CA ASP A 81 -30.06 12.71 5.48
C ASP A 81 -29.10 11.86 4.61
N SER A 82 -29.50 11.50 3.39
CA SER A 82 -28.64 10.73 2.48
C SER A 82 -27.40 11.53 2.06
N ASP A 83 -27.57 12.79 1.69
CA ASP A 83 -26.44 13.68 1.33
C ASP A 83 -25.53 13.94 2.54
N LYS A 84 -26.10 14.13 3.73
CA LYS A 84 -25.31 14.26 4.97
C LYS A 84 -24.50 13.00 5.26
N ALA A 85 -25.14 11.83 5.20
CA ALA A 85 -24.48 10.55 5.41
C ALA A 85 -23.33 10.32 4.42
N TYR A 86 -23.57 10.62 3.15
CA TYR A 86 -22.55 10.49 2.11
C TYR A 86 -21.40 11.46 2.31
N THR A 87 -21.69 12.72 2.69
CA THR A 87 -20.65 13.72 2.95
C THR A 87 -19.79 13.35 4.15
N TYR A 88 -20.40 12.89 5.25
CA TYR A 88 -19.67 12.35 6.39
C TYR A 88 -18.79 11.17 5.99
N HIS A 89 -19.27 10.28 5.12
CA HIS A 89 -18.46 9.17 4.60
C HIS A 89 -17.23 9.67 3.83
N GLN A 90 -17.39 10.70 2.98
CA GLN A 90 -16.25 11.29 2.25
C GLN A 90 -15.25 11.99 3.18
N LEU A 91 -15.73 12.70 4.20
CA LEU A 91 -14.86 13.30 5.23
C LEU A 91 -14.10 12.22 6.01
N GLY A 92 -14.75 11.10 6.32
CA GLY A 92 -14.10 9.93 6.92
C GLY A 92 -12.96 9.38 6.04
N TRP A 93 -13.19 9.27 4.73
CA TRP A 93 -12.16 8.89 3.76
C TRP A 93 -10.99 9.86 3.76
N LEU A 94 -11.27 11.15 3.65
CA LEU A 94 -10.27 12.22 3.65
C LEU A 94 -9.39 12.16 4.90
N LYS A 95 -10.00 12.06 6.08
CA LYS A 95 -9.28 12.02 7.35
C LYS A 95 -8.45 10.74 7.49
N ASN A 96 -8.94 9.61 7.00
CA ASN A 96 -8.17 8.38 7.00
C ASN A 96 -6.93 8.48 6.10
N ASP A 97 -7.04 9.12 4.93
CA ASP A 97 -5.93 9.32 4.00
C ASP A 97 -4.87 10.28 4.57
N GLN A 98 -5.29 11.28 5.35
CA GLN A 98 -4.39 12.15 6.13
C GLN A 98 -3.76 11.45 7.36
N GLY A 99 -4.11 10.19 7.66
CA GLY A 99 -3.68 9.51 8.89
C GLY A 99 -4.36 10.00 10.17
N GLN A 100 -5.39 10.85 10.07
CA GLN A 100 -6.15 11.39 11.19
C GLN A 100 -7.26 10.42 11.62
N TYR A 101 -6.86 9.24 12.13
CA TYR A 101 -7.76 8.11 12.38
C TYR A 101 -8.92 8.41 13.33
N LYS A 102 -8.69 9.19 14.41
CA LYS A 102 -9.77 9.57 15.34
C LYS A 102 -10.88 10.37 14.64
N GLY A 103 -10.48 11.36 13.82
CA GLY A 103 -11.43 12.16 13.04
C GLY A 103 -12.16 11.31 11.99
N ALA A 104 -11.43 10.39 11.34
CA ALA A 104 -12.03 9.46 10.40
C ALA A 104 -13.10 8.58 11.05
N ALA A 105 -12.81 7.99 12.21
CA ALA A 105 -13.77 7.18 12.97
C ALA A 105 -15.03 7.99 13.32
N SER A 106 -14.87 9.20 13.84
CA SER A 106 -16.02 10.07 14.19
C SER A 106 -16.91 10.35 12.99
N PHE A 107 -16.35 10.70 11.84
CA PHE A 107 -17.14 10.96 10.63
C PHE A 107 -17.83 9.70 10.09
N TYR A 108 -17.15 8.56 10.08
CA TYR A 108 -17.79 7.30 9.68
C TYR A 108 -18.90 6.87 10.63
N GLU A 109 -18.75 7.05 11.94
CA GLU A 109 -19.79 6.76 12.93
C GLU A 109 -21.00 7.70 12.77
N MET A 110 -20.78 8.99 12.44
CA MET A 110 -21.87 9.92 12.09
C MET A 110 -22.62 9.47 10.84
N SER A 111 -21.89 9.05 9.79
CA SER A 111 -22.46 8.49 8.57
C SER A 111 -23.27 7.22 8.87
N LEU A 112 -22.70 6.28 9.63
CA LEU A 112 -23.34 5.04 10.03
C LEU A 112 -24.65 5.29 10.78
N LYS A 113 -24.65 6.22 11.74
CA LYS A 113 -25.84 6.54 12.56
C LYS A 113 -27.00 7.07 11.73
N ILE A 114 -26.72 7.79 10.65
CA ILE A 114 -27.77 8.27 9.74
C ILE A 114 -28.26 7.10 8.88
N GLU A 115 -27.33 6.35 8.26
CA GLU A 115 -27.66 5.26 7.33
C GLU A 115 -28.42 4.12 8.02
N GLN A 116 -28.12 3.83 9.30
CA GLN A 116 -28.86 2.82 10.08
C GLN A 116 -30.33 3.19 10.33
N LYS A 117 -30.68 4.48 10.27
CA LYS A 117 -32.07 4.94 10.41
C LYS A 117 -32.83 4.90 9.10
N THR A 118 -32.12 5.02 7.98
CA THR A 118 -32.70 5.19 6.64
C THR A 118 -32.69 3.90 5.82
N LEU A 119 -31.75 2.99 6.09
CA LEU A 119 -31.53 1.77 5.34
C LEU A 119 -31.93 0.51 6.15
N PRO A 120 -32.33 -0.58 5.46
CA PRO A 120 -32.46 -1.90 6.09
C PRO A 120 -31.15 -2.37 6.72
N GLU A 121 -31.23 -3.18 7.78
CA GLU A 121 -30.06 -3.68 8.52
C GLU A 121 -29.06 -4.48 7.67
N ASP A 122 -29.53 -5.12 6.60
CA ASP A 122 -28.73 -5.91 5.67
C ASP A 122 -28.28 -5.13 4.42
N HIS A 123 -28.43 -3.80 4.41
CA HIS A 123 -28.06 -2.99 3.25
C HIS A 123 -26.53 -2.98 3.02
N PRO A 124 -26.05 -3.21 1.78
CA PRO A 124 -24.61 -3.27 1.47
C PRO A 124 -23.80 -2.01 1.83
N SER A 125 -24.43 -0.84 1.85
CA SER A 125 -23.79 0.41 2.31
C SER A 125 -23.37 0.33 3.78
N LEU A 126 -24.19 -0.27 4.65
CA LEU A 126 -23.86 -0.44 6.07
C LEU A 126 -22.62 -1.33 6.24
N ALA A 127 -22.52 -2.41 5.47
CA ALA A 127 -21.33 -3.27 5.44
C ALA A 127 -20.07 -2.46 5.07
N SER A 128 -20.16 -1.63 4.02
CA SER A 128 -19.06 -0.78 3.58
C SER A 128 -18.62 0.23 4.65
N ILE A 129 -19.56 0.82 5.39
CA ILE A 129 -19.27 1.75 6.49
C ILE A 129 -18.63 1.00 7.66
N HIS A 130 -19.19 -0.13 8.08
CA HIS A 130 -18.62 -0.97 9.12
C HIS A 130 -17.20 -1.42 8.78
N ASN A 131 -16.94 -1.83 7.53
CA ASN A 131 -15.61 -2.18 7.06
C ASN A 131 -14.62 -1.01 7.21
N ASN A 132 -15.01 0.21 6.84
CA ASN A 132 -14.13 1.37 6.93
C ASN A 132 -13.85 1.76 8.39
N ILE A 133 -14.86 1.70 9.26
CA ILE A 133 -14.67 1.93 10.70
C ILE A 133 -13.74 0.86 11.29
N GLY A 134 -13.93 -0.41 10.93
CA GLY A 134 -13.05 -1.50 11.35
C GLY A 134 -11.60 -1.30 10.92
N GLN A 135 -11.38 -0.80 9.70
CA GLN A 135 -10.05 -0.45 9.19
C GLN A 135 -9.40 0.66 10.00
N VAL A 136 -10.14 1.73 10.29
CA VAL A 136 -9.65 2.85 11.08
C VAL A 136 -9.25 2.40 12.49
N TYR A 137 -10.08 1.61 13.17
CA TYR A 137 -9.75 1.09 14.50
C TYR A 137 -8.57 0.11 14.48
N ASN A 138 -8.44 -0.71 13.43
CA ASN A 138 -7.26 -1.57 13.26
C ASN A 138 -5.98 -0.73 13.10
N ASN A 139 -6.01 0.36 12.33
CA ASN A 139 -4.88 1.26 12.17
C ASN A 139 -4.52 2.00 13.48
N MET A 140 -5.51 2.22 14.35
CA MET A 140 -5.29 2.77 15.70
C MET A 140 -4.77 1.74 16.72
N GLY A 141 -4.75 0.45 16.37
CA GLY A 141 -4.43 -0.64 17.29
C GLY A 141 -5.56 -1.03 18.24
N ASP A 142 -6.77 -0.48 18.08
CA ASP A 142 -7.96 -0.91 18.82
C ASP A 142 -8.57 -2.14 18.13
N TYR A 143 -7.90 -3.27 18.30
CA TYR A 143 -8.26 -4.52 17.63
C TYR A 143 -9.63 -5.05 18.05
N SER A 144 -10.06 -4.81 19.30
CA SER A 144 -11.37 -5.23 19.80
C SER A 144 -12.50 -4.54 19.04
N LYS A 145 -12.43 -3.21 18.90
CA LYS A 145 -13.41 -2.48 18.08
C LYS A 145 -13.31 -2.85 16.60
N ALA A 146 -12.09 -3.01 16.08
CA ALA A 146 -11.91 -3.41 14.70
C ALA A 146 -12.63 -4.73 14.38
N LEU A 147 -12.51 -5.74 15.26
CA LEU A 147 -13.22 -7.01 15.14
C LEU A 147 -14.73 -6.83 15.20
N GLU A 148 -15.27 -6.06 16.16
CA GLU A 148 -16.71 -5.81 16.26
C GLU A 148 -17.29 -5.27 14.94
N PHE A 149 -16.62 -4.27 14.36
CA PHE A 149 -17.05 -3.66 13.11
C PHE A 149 -16.88 -4.60 11.90
N TYR A 150 -15.77 -5.34 11.80
CA TYR A 150 -15.60 -6.30 10.71
C TYR A 150 -16.53 -7.51 10.81
N GLU A 151 -16.94 -7.92 12.02
CA GLU A 151 -17.94 -8.96 12.22
C GLU A 151 -19.33 -8.52 11.75
N LYS A 152 -19.72 -7.27 12.03
CA LYS A 152 -20.96 -6.68 11.48
C LYS A 152 -20.94 -6.61 9.95
N ASP A 153 -19.82 -6.15 9.37
CA ASP A 153 -19.61 -6.17 7.91
C ASP A 153 -19.75 -7.58 7.32
N LEU A 154 -19.12 -8.58 7.95
CA LEU A 154 -19.21 -9.98 7.55
C LEU A 154 -20.64 -10.52 7.65
N GLU A 155 -21.36 -10.18 8.71
CA GLU A 155 -22.75 -10.62 8.92
C GLU A 155 -23.66 -10.12 7.80
N ILE A 156 -23.57 -8.83 7.46
CA ILE A 156 -24.35 -8.23 6.38
C ILE A 156 -24.00 -8.88 5.03
N LYS A 157 -22.70 -9.01 4.72
CA LYS A 157 -22.26 -9.63 3.45
C LYS A 157 -22.62 -11.10 3.32
N LYS A 158 -22.79 -11.83 4.42
CA LYS A 158 -23.28 -13.22 4.41
C LYS A 158 -24.76 -13.34 4.09
N LYS A 159 -25.56 -12.32 4.43
CA LYS A 159 -27.00 -12.27 4.11
C LYS A 159 -27.22 -11.98 2.62
N ALA A 160 -26.27 -11.34 1.95
CA ALA A 160 -26.33 -11.09 0.51
C ALA A 160 -26.08 -12.39 -0.30
N PRO A 161 -27.03 -12.83 -1.15
CA PRO A 161 -26.83 -13.97 -2.03
C PRO A 161 -25.94 -13.60 -3.24
N PRO A 162 -25.05 -14.50 -3.70
CA PRO A 162 -24.77 -15.84 -3.15
C PRO A 162 -23.86 -15.80 -1.91
N PRO A 163 -24.03 -16.71 -0.93
CA PRO A 163 -23.24 -16.75 0.32
C PRO A 163 -21.70 -16.87 0.16
N ASN A 164 -21.23 -17.25 -1.03
CA ASN A 164 -19.81 -17.32 -1.40
C ASN A 164 -19.36 -16.13 -2.26
N HIS A 165 -20.03 -14.99 -2.14
CA HIS A 165 -19.66 -13.79 -2.89
C HIS A 165 -18.21 -13.35 -2.51
N PRO A 166 -17.38 -12.90 -3.47
CA PRO A 166 -16.02 -12.43 -3.20
C PRO A 166 -15.92 -11.37 -2.10
N ALA A 167 -16.99 -10.60 -1.86
CA ALA A 167 -17.06 -9.63 -0.75
C ALA A 167 -16.97 -10.28 0.64
N VAL A 168 -17.46 -11.52 0.82
CA VAL A 168 -17.33 -12.25 2.10
C VAL A 168 -15.86 -12.60 2.35
N ALA A 169 -15.09 -12.89 1.29
CA ALA A 169 -13.67 -13.17 1.40
C ALA A 169 -12.86 -11.95 1.88
N SER A 170 -13.23 -10.72 1.48
CA SER A 170 -12.55 -9.52 1.98
C SER A 170 -12.78 -9.32 3.48
N SER A 171 -13.99 -9.58 3.98
CA SER A 171 -14.28 -9.45 5.42
C SER A 171 -13.51 -10.47 6.25
N TYR A 172 -13.46 -11.73 5.80
CA TYR A 172 -12.62 -12.74 6.44
C TYR A 172 -11.13 -12.37 6.39
N ASN A 173 -10.65 -11.79 5.29
CA ASN A 173 -9.28 -11.32 5.19
C ASN A 173 -8.97 -10.21 6.20
N ASN A 174 -9.89 -9.26 6.39
CA ASN A 174 -9.71 -8.16 7.33
C ASN A 174 -9.70 -8.64 8.78
N ILE A 175 -10.60 -9.56 9.14
CA ILE A 175 -10.60 -10.21 10.46
C ILE A 175 -9.29 -10.99 10.68
N GLY A 176 -8.84 -11.74 9.66
CA GLY A 176 -7.55 -12.45 9.72
C GLY A 176 -6.37 -11.51 9.93
N GLN A 177 -6.39 -10.33 9.31
CA GLN A 177 -5.37 -9.30 9.50
C GLN A 177 -5.35 -8.77 10.93
N VAL A 178 -6.52 -8.52 11.53
CA VAL A 178 -6.58 -8.07 12.93
C VAL A 178 -5.97 -9.13 13.86
N TYR A 179 -6.33 -10.41 13.69
CA TYR A 179 -5.74 -11.48 14.50
C TYR A 179 -4.23 -11.65 14.26
N ASN A 180 -3.75 -11.46 13.04
CA ASN A 180 -2.32 -11.46 12.75
C ASN A 180 -1.60 -10.32 13.47
N ASN A 181 -2.17 -9.11 13.47
CA ASN A 181 -1.62 -7.94 14.17
C ASN A 181 -1.62 -8.12 15.69
N MET A 182 -2.58 -8.89 16.24
CA MET A 182 -2.62 -9.29 17.65
C MET A 182 -1.62 -10.41 18.01
N GLY A 183 -1.01 -11.07 17.02
CA GLY A 183 -0.17 -12.26 17.23
C GLY A 183 -0.95 -13.56 17.44
N ASP A 184 -2.28 -13.56 17.30
CA ASP A 184 -3.10 -14.78 17.30
C ASP A 184 -3.07 -15.43 15.91
N TYR A 185 -1.92 -16.01 15.59
CA TYR A 185 -1.64 -16.60 14.27
C TYR A 185 -2.56 -17.78 13.93
N SER A 186 -3.05 -18.51 14.94
CA SER A 186 -3.99 -19.62 14.74
C SER A 186 -5.33 -19.12 14.19
N LYS A 187 -5.91 -18.10 14.81
CA LYS A 187 -7.14 -17.48 14.28
C LYS A 187 -6.89 -16.77 12.96
N ALA A 188 -5.76 -16.09 12.81
CA ALA A 188 -5.40 -15.44 11.55
C ALA A 188 -5.42 -16.44 10.38
N LEU A 189 -4.78 -17.61 10.53
CA LEU A 189 -4.81 -18.69 9.54
C LEU A 189 -6.24 -19.17 9.27
N GLN A 190 -7.02 -19.44 10.31
CA GLN A 190 -8.41 -19.90 10.15
C GLN A 190 -9.24 -18.94 9.28
N PHE A 191 -9.08 -17.64 9.49
CA PHE A 191 -9.80 -16.62 8.73
C PHE A 191 -9.25 -16.41 7.31
N TYR A 192 -7.93 -16.42 7.14
CA TYR A 192 -7.32 -16.33 5.81
C TYR A 192 -7.62 -17.56 4.94
N GLU A 193 -7.66 -18.76 5.51
CA GLU A 193 -8.03 -19.99 4.79
C GLU A 193 -9.51 -19.95 4.35
N LYS A 194 -10.42 -19.44 5.19
CA LYS A 194 -11.82 -19.21 4.80
C LYS A 194 -11.92 -18.24 3.63
N ALA A 195 -11.18 -17.12 3.67
CA ALA A 195 -11.12 -16.15 2.58
C ALA A 195 -10.56 -16.78 1.30
N HIS A 196 -9.47 -17.56 1.42
CA HIS A 196 -8.83 -18.23 0.30
C HIS A 196 -9.76 -19.24 -0.37
N LYS A 197 -10.44 -20.09 0.40
CA LYS A 197 -11.38 -21.09 -0.12
C LYS A 197 -12.55 -20.48 -0.90
N ILE A 198 -13.03 -19.31 -0.50
CA ILE A 198 -14.07 -18.58 -1.25
C ILE A 198 -13.50 -18.09 -2.59
N LYS A 199 -12.32 -17.45 -2.56
CA LYS A 199 -11.65 -16.95 -3.77
C LYS A 199 -11.29 -18.07 -4.73
N GLU A 200 -10.80 -19.21 -4.24
CA GLU A 200 -10.41 -20.37 -5.05
C GLU A 200 -11.60 -20.95 -5.82
N LYS A 201 -12.79 -20.94 -5.22
CA LYS A 201 -14.03 -21.37 -5.89
C LYS A 201 -14.56 -20.35 -6.89
N ALA A 202 -14.34 -19.06 -6.64
CA ALA A 202 -14.95 -17.98 -7.40
C ALA A 202 -14.08 -17.46 -8.56
N LEU A 203 -12.76 -17.72 -8.53
CA LEU A 203 -11.79 -17.10 -9.42
C LEU A 203 -10.98 -18.15 -10.19
N PRO A 204 -10.47 -17.82 -11.39
CA PRO A 204 -9.57 -18.72 -12.10
C PRO A 204 -8.27 -18.96 -11.31
N PRO A 205 -7.57 -20.10 -11.49
CA PRO A 205 -6.40 -20.47 -10.69
C PRO A 205 -5.26 -19.44 -10.66
N ASN A 206 -5.12 -18.65 -11.73
CA ASN A 206 -4.06 -17.65 -11.88
C ASN A 206 -4.52 -16.22 -11.54
N HIS A 207 -5.65 -16.07 -10.85
CA HIS A 207 -6.16 -14.75 -10.51
C HIS A 207 -5.28 -14.07 -9.44
N PRO A 208 -4.87 -12.80 -9.61
CA PRO A 208 -4.01 -12.08 -8.65
C PRO A 208 -4.50 -12.09 -7.20
N SER A 209 -5.82 -12.06 -6.98
CA SER A 209 -6.43 -12.17 -5.64
C SER A 209 -6.12 -13.48 -4.89
N LEU A 210 -5.80 -14.58 -5.60
CA LEU A 210 -5.35 -15.83 -4.99
C LEU A 210 -3.90 -15.71 -4.51
N ALA A 211 -3.06 -15.03 -5.28
CA ALA A 211 -1.68 -14.72 -4.93
C ALA A 211 -1.63 -13.93 -3.59
N ILE A 212 -2.46 -12.88 -3.47
CA ILE A 212 -2.62 -12.11 -2.22
C ILE A 212 -3.00 -13.02 -1.03
N SER A 213 -3.91 -13.98 -1.24
CA SER A 213 -4.29 -14.93 -0.18
C SER A 213 -3.15 -15.85 0.22
N TYR A 214 -2.38 -16.37 -0.74
CA TYR A 214 -1.20 -17.18 -0.44
C TYR A 214 -0.11 -16.37 0.27
N ASN A 215 0.12 -15.12 -0.13
CA ASN A 215 1.03 -14.22 0.58
C ASN A 215 0.61 -14.02 2.04
N ASN A 216 -0.66 -13.74 2.31
CA ASN A 216 -1.14 -13.51 3.69
C ASN A 216 -0.96 -14.75 4.57
N ILE A 217 -1.31 -15.94 4.06
CA ILE A 217 -1.10 -17.21 4.77
C ILE A 217 0.40 -17.48 4.98
N GLY A 218 1.23 -17.23 3.96
CA GLY A 218 2.68 -17.40 4.02
C GLY A 218 3.34 -16.48 5.06
N GLN A 219 2.88 -15.23 5.17
CA GLN A 219 3.36 -14.29 6.18
C GLN A 219 3.00 -14.74 7.60
N VAL A 220 1.80 -15.28 7.82
CA VAL A 220 1.45 -15.82 9.15
C VAL A 220 2.36 -16.99 9.52
N TYR A 221 2.62 -17.93 8.61
CA TYR A 221 3.58 -19.02 8.88
C TYR A 221 5.00 -18.51 9.12
N ASN A 222 5.43 -17.47 8.41
CA ASN A 222 6.72 -16.82 8.67
C ASN A 222 6.78 -16.24 10.09
N ASN A 223 5.71 -15.56 10.53
CA ASN A 223 5.64 -14.99 11.88
C ASN A 223 5.60 -16.07 12.98
N MET A 224 5.08 -17.26 12.67
CA MET A 224 5.14 -18.44 13.54
C MET A 224 6.51 -19.15 13.52
N GLY A 225 7.42 -18.78 12.61
CA GLY A 225 8.69 -19.48 12.40
C GLY A 225 8.57 -20.79 11.60
N ASP A 226 7.40 -21.12 11.04
CA ASP A 226 7.22 -22.26 10.12
C ASP A 226 7.66 -21.85 8.71
N TYR A 227 8.97 -21.68 8.56
CA TYR A 227 9.60 -21.21 7.31
C TYR A 227 9.34 -22.14 6.12
N SER A 228 9.19 -23.45 6.36
CA SER A 228 8.88 -24.42 5.33
C SER A 228 7.52 -24.16 4.68
N LYS A 229 6.47 -23.95 5.50
CA LYS A 229 5.15 -23.59 4.96
C LYS A 229 5.15 -22.17 4.39
N ALA A 230 5.84 -21.22 5.03
CA ALA A 230 5.97 -19.87 4.50
C ALA A 230 6.53 -19.86 3.07
N LEU A 231 7.60 -20.63 2.81
CA LEU A 231 8.18 -20.81 1.48
C LEU A 231 7.19 -21.47 0.51
N ALA A 232 6.49 -22.53 0.93
CA ALA A 232 5.54 -23.22 0.07
C ALA A 232 4.41 -22.30 -0.42
N TYR A 233 3.83 -21.49 0.48
CA TYR A 233 2.80 -20.52 0.14
C TYR A 233 3.34 -19.35 -0.70
N SER A 234 4.51 -18.83 -0.33
CA SER A 234 5.14 -17.74 -1.08
C SER A 234 5.53 -18.16 -2.51
N LYS A 235 5.89 -19.43 -2.74
CA LYS A 235 6.09 -19.98 -4.09
C LYS A 235 4.81 -20.01 -4.90
N LYS A 236 3.67 -20.39 -4.31
CA LYS A 236 2.37 -20.36 -5.02
C LYS A 236 1.97 -18.93 -5.41
N ASP A 237 2.16 -17.95 -4.52
CA ASP A 237 1.98 -16.53 -4.85
C ASP A 237 2.87 -16.11 -6.02
N PHE A 238 4.15 -16.48 -5.99
CA PHE A 238 5.10 -16.15 -7.05
C PHE A 238 4.73 -16.75 -8.41
N GLU A 239 4.32 -18.02 -8.47
CA GLU A 239 3.94 -18.67 -9.73
C GLU A 239 2.76 -17.96 -10.40
N ILE A 240 1.80 -17.45 -9.62
CA ILE A 240 0.69 -16.65 -10.17
C ILE A 240 1.21 -15.30 -10.71
N LYS A 241 2.02 -14.57 -9.92
CA LYS A 241 2.58 -13.27 -10.33
C LYS A 241 3.42 -13.39 -11.60
N LYS A 242 4.21 -14.46 -11.73
CA LYS A 242 5.05 -14.74 -12.90
C LYS A 242 4.26 -14.92 -14.19
N GLN A 243 3.02 -15.43 -14.11
CA GLN A 243 2.17 -15.61 -15.29
C GLN A 243 1.45 -14.32 -15.72
N VAL A 244 1.23 -13.39 -14.78
CA VAL A 244 0.49 -12.15 -15.04
C VAL A 244 1.42 -10.99 -15.42
N LEU A 245 2.64 -10.99 -14.91
CA LEU A 245 3.60 -9.91 -15.12
C LEU A 245 4.55 -10.20 -16.31
N PRO A 246 4.97 -9.17 -17.07
CA PRO A 246 6.04 -9.31 -18.05
C PRO A 246 7.34 -9.85 -17.42
N GLU A 247 8.13 -10.58 -18.21
CA GLU A 247 9.34 -11.30 -17.75
C GLU A 247 10.37 -10.43 -16.98
N ASN A 248 10.41 -9.13 -17.23
CA ASN A 248 11.33 -8.18 -16.58
C ASN A 248 10.60 -7.16 -15.69
N HIS A 249 9.38 -7.43 -15.25
CA HIS A 249 8.67 -6.53 -14.35
C HIS A 249 9.39 -6.46 -12.99
N PRO A 250 9.67 -5.26 -12.44
CA PRO A 250 10.42 -5.11 -11.18
C PRO A 250 9.75 -5.85 -10.01
N ASP A 251 8.42 -5.98 -10.01
CA ASP A 251 7.70 -6.71 -8.97
C ASP A 251 8.04 -8.21 -8.88
N LEU A 252 8.64 -8.80 -9.94
CA LEU A 252 9.11 -10.18 -9.91
C LEU A 252 10.33 -10.36 -8.99
N ALA A 253 10.99 -9.28 -8.57
CA ALA A 253 12.11 -9.32 -7.64
C ALA A 253 11.66 -9.49 -6.17
N PHE A 254 10.51 -8.94 -5.77
CA PHE A 254 10.05 -8.98 -4.37
C PHE A 254 9.92 -10.42 -3.81
N PRO A 255 9.40 -11.41 -4.56
CA PRO A 255 9.34 -12.79 -4.09
C PRO A 255 10.72 -13.40 -3.85
N TYR A 256 11.70 -13.13 -4.71
CA TYR A 256 13.09 -13.55 -4.49
C TYR A 256 13.69 -12.92 -3.25
N ASN A 257 13.50 -11.61 -3.05
CA ASN A 257 13.91 -10.94 -1.81
C ASN A 257 13.28 -11.60 -0.56
N TRP A 258 12.00 -11.94 -0.64
CA TRP A 258 11.29 -12.61 0.46
C TRP A 258 11.83 -14.02 0.73
N PHE A 259 12.08 -14.83 -0.31
CA PHE A 259 12.73 -16.13 -0.17
C PHE A 259 14.12 -16.01 0.45
N GLY A 260 14.90 -15.00 0.04
CA GLY A 260 16.20 -14.70 0.62
C GLY A 260 16.12 -14.44 2.12
N LYS A 261 15.14 -13.63 2.56
CA LYS A 261 14.90 -13.36 3.98
C LYS A 261 14.53 -14.63 4.75
N ILE A 262 13.65 -15.48 4.21
CA ILE A 262 13.27 -16.73 4.87
C ILE A 262 14.47 -17.68 4.98
N TYR A 263 15.23 -17.89 3.91
CA TYR A 263 16.41 -18.75 3.95
C TYR A 263 17.48 -18.21 4.90
N ARG A 264 17.65 -16.88 4.98
CA ARG A 264 18.51 -16.23 5.98
C ARG A 264 18.06 -16.55 7.40
N SER A 265 16.76 -16.48 7.70
CA SER A 265 16.21 -16.86 9.01
C SER A 265 16.40 -18.35 9.33
N MET A 266 16.38 -19.21 8.32
CA MET A 266 16.72 -20.63 8.44
C MET A 266 18.23 -20.91 8.55
N LYS A 267 19.08 -19.88 8.44
CA LYS A 267 20.55 -19.97 8.33
C LYS A 267 21.05 -20.77 7.11
N ASP A 268 20.21 -20.94 6.10
CA ASP A 268 20.60 -21.46 4.79
C ASP A 268 21.14 -20.31 3.93
N TYR A 269 22.33 -19.83 4.30
CA TYR A 269 22.96 -18.67 3.68
C TYR A 269 23.22 -18.83 2.17
N PRO A 270 23.64 -20.02 1.65
CA PRO A 270 23.78 -20.20 0.21
C PRO A 270 22.49 -19.98 -0.56
N LYS A 271 21.35 -20.53 -0.10
CA LYS A 271 20.06 -20.25 -0.74
C LYS A 271 19.60 -18.81 -0.54
N ALA A 272 19.93 -18.20 0.61
CA ALA A 272 19.63 -16.79 0.83
C ALA A 272 20.33 -15.90 -0.21
N LEU A 273 21.64 -16.12 -0.43
CA LEU A 273 22.43 -15.40 -1.44
C LEU A 273 21.88 -15.62 -2.85
N ASP A 274 21.64 -16.86 -3.28
CA ASP A 274 21.09 -17.16 -4.61
C ASP A 274 19.78 -16.40 -4.88
N ASN A 275 18.90 -16.29 -3.87
CA ASN A 275 17.65 -15.55 -4.00
C ASN A 275 17.88 -14.03 -3.99
N PHE A 276 18.73 -13.49 -3.12
CA PHE A 276 19.04 -12.06 -3.14
C PHE A 276 19.76 -11.62 -4.42
N GLU A 277 20.61 -12.45 -4.99
CA GLU A 277 21.30 -12.20 -6.27
C GLU A 277 20.30 -12.18 -7.44
N LYS A 278 19.33 -13.12 -7.48
CA LYS A 278 18.23 -13.09 -8.46
C LYS A 278 17.38 -11.84 -8.34
N CYS A 279 17.06 -11.43 -7.12
CA CYS A 279 16.35 -10.18 -6.84
C CYS A 279 17.13 -8.97 -7.39
N LEU A 280 18.41 -8.87 -7.04
CA LEU A 280 19.29 -7.80 -7.51
C LEU A 280 19.36 -7.74 -9.04
N ALA A 281 19.53 -8.90 -9.70
CA ALA A 281 19.61 -8.97 -11.16
C ALA A 281 18.36 -8.44 -11.86
N ILE A 282 17.16 -8.72 -11.33
CA ILE A 282 15.90 -8.20 -11.87
C ILE A 282 15.83 -6.69 -11.68
N TRP A 283 16.09 -6.19 -10.47
CA TRP A 283 16.03 -4.75 -10.19
C TRP A 283 17.05 -3.94 -10.99
N GLN A 284 18.29 -4.43 -11.13
CA GLN A 284 19.31 -3.76 -11.95
C GLN A 284 18.92 -3.67 -13.43
N LYS A 285 18.13 -4.63 -13.94
CA LYS A 285 17.65 -4.61 -15.31
C LYS A 285 16.42 -3.72 -15.50
N ALA A 286 15.55 -3.64 -14.48
CA ALA A 286 14.26 -2.99 -14.57
C ALA A 286 14.25 -1.52 -14.08
N LEU A 287 15.20 -1.14 -13.23
CA LEU A 287 15.20 0.14 -12.51
C LEU A 287 16.46 0.97 -12.84
N PRO A 288 16.43 2.30 -12.66
CA PRO A 288 17.62 3.14 -12.72
C PRO A 288 18.69 2.67 -11.73
N GLU A 289 19.97 2.85 -12.05
CA GLU A 289 21.10 2.37 -11.22
C GLU A 289 21.09 2.93 -9.79
N ASN A 290 20.51 4.12 -9.60
CA ASN A 290 20.37 4.77 -8.30
C ASN A 290 19.05 4.46 -7.60
N HIS A 291 18.29 3.44 -8.01
CA HIS A 291 17.01 3.14 -7.37
C HIS A 291 17.20 2.58 -5.95
N PRO A 292 16.43 3.03 -4.94
CA PRO A 292 16.53 2.55 -3.55
C PRO A 292 16.44 1.03 -3.39
N ASP A 293 15.58 0.37 -4.18
CA ASP A 293 15.47 -1.10 -4.17
C ASP A 293 16.79 -1.82 -4.49
N ILE A 294 17.63 -1.27 -5.38
CA ILE A 294 18.95 -1.84 -5.69
C ILE A 294 19.86 -1.74 -4.46
N ALA A 295 19.84 -0.60 -3.75
CA ALA A 295 20.57 -0.45 -2.49
C ALA A 295 20.09 -1.45 -1.43
N PHE A 296 18.77 -1.66 -1.35
CA PHE A 296 18.18 -2.62 -0.42
C PHE A 296 18.64 -4.06 -0.71
N ALA A 297 18.69 -4.47 -1.99
CA ALA A 297 19.24 -5.78 -2.37
C ALA A 297 20.72 -5.92 -1.99
N PHE A 298 21.55 -4.91 -2.26
CA PHE A 298 22.95 -4.93 -1.85
C PHE A 298 23.11 -5.05 -0.34
N SER A 299 22.31 -4.33 0.46
CA SER A 299 22.35 -4.44 1.92
C SER A 299 22.01 -5.85 2.40
N ASN A 300 21.00 -6.51 1.81
CA ASN A 300 20.65 -7.88 2.19
C ASN A 300 21.75 -8.90 1.85
N ILE A 301 22.43 -8.74 0.71
CA ILE A 301 23.57 -9.59 0.34
C ILE A 301 24.73 -9.36 1.31
N GLY A 302 25.03 -8.10 1.63
CA GLY A 302 26.04 -7.71 2.62
C GLY A 302 25.77 -8.35 3.99
N ASP A 303 24.52 -8.28 4.46
CA ASP A 303 24.09 -8.89 5.73
C ASP A 303 24.35 -10.40 5.76
N VAL A 304 24.03 -11.11 4.68
CA VAL A 304 24.26 -12.56 4.63
C VAL A 304 25.75 -12.87 4.65
N HIS A 305 26.58 -12.14 3.91
CA HIS A 305 28.03 -12.30 3.97
C HIS A 305 28.59 -12.02 5.36
N ARG A 306 28.08 -10.99 6.05
CA ARG A 306 28.46 -10.66 7.42
C ARG A 306 28.10 -11.80 8.38
N LEU A 307 26.90 -12.37 8.26
CA LEU A 307 26.47 -13.52 9.05
C LEU A 307 27.30 -14.79 8.79
N MET A 308 27.87 -14.92 7.59
CA MET A 308 28.80 -15.99 7.23
C MET A 308 30.25 -15.73 7.70
N GLY A 309 30.55 -14.54 8.25
CA GLY A 309 31.91 -14.12 8.59
C GLY A 309 32.75 -13.62 7.41
N ASN A 310 32.15 -13.44 6.23
CA ASN A 310 32.81 -12.92 5.03
C ASN A 310 32.82 -11.38 5.03
N TYR A 311 33.49 -10.79 6.02
CA TYR A 311 33.37 -9.36 6.30
C TYR A 311 33.85 -8.44 5.16
N GLU A 312 34.90 -8.81 4.43
CA GLU A 312 35.37 -8.02 3.26
C GLU A 312 34.30 -7.92 2.17
N LYS A 313 33.62 -9.05 1.87
CA LYS A 313 32.50 -9.06 0.92
C LYS A 313 31.33 -8.25 1.45
N ALA A 314 31.01 -8.39 2.74
CA ALA A 314 29.95 -7.63 3.38
C ALA A 314 30.18 -6.12 3.25
N LEU A 315 31.39 -5.63 3.56
CA LEU A 315 31.77 -4.23 3.38
C LEU A 315 31.57 -3.77 1.94
N ALA A 316 32.06 -4.53 0.96
CA ALA A 316 31.93 -4.17 -0.45
C ALA A 316 30.46 -4.00 -0.88
N PHE A 317 29.54 -4.83 -0.36
CA PHE A 317 28.12 -4.73 -0.64
C PHE A 317 27.42 -3.60 0.13
N HIS A 318 27.71 -3.43 1.42
CA HIS A 318 27.17 -2.33 2.21
C HIS A 318 27.63 -0.97 1.68
N GLN A 319 28.87 -0.85 1.20
CA GLN A 319 29.37 0.37 0.59
C GLN A 319 28.63 0.71 -0.72
N LYS A 320 28.35 -0.30 -1.56
CA LYS A 320 27.53 -0.11 -2.78
C LYS A 320 26.11 0.36 -2.45
N ALA A 321 25.51 -0.19 -1.39
CA ALA A 321 24.20 0.27 -0.91
C ALA A 321 24.25 1.73 -0.46
N LEU A 322 25.26 2.09 0.34
CA LEU A 322 25.44 3.45 0.86
C LEU A 322 25.63 4.46 -0.27
N THR A 323 26.47 4.16 -1.27
CA THR A 323 26.69 5.05 -2.43
C THR A 323 25.38 5.37 -3.15
N ILE A 324 24.48 4.40 -3.31
CA ILE A 324 23.17 4.65 -3.92
C ILE A 324 22.31 5.53 -3.01
N GLN A 325 22.25 5.22 -1.72
CA GLN A 325 21.42 5.95 -0.75
C GLN A 325 21.83 7.43 -0.62
N GLU A 326 23.14 7.72 -0.61
CA GLU A 326 23.68 9.08 -0.53
C GLU A 326 23.33 9.92 -1.77
N ASN A 327 23.35 9.30 -2.95
CA ASN A 327 23.05 9.98 -4.22
C ASN A 327 21.58 10.35 -4.40
N VAL A 328 20.66 9.82 -3.59
CA VAL A 328 19.20 9.91 -3.81
C VAL A 328 18.52 10.88 -2.82
N GLN A 329 19.25 11.53 -1.90
CA GLN A 329 18.63 12.19 -0.72
C GLN A 329 17.64 11.23 -0.04
N CYS A 330 18.13 10.03 0.27
CA CYS A 330 17.29 8.95 0.78
C CYS A 330 16.74 9.23 2.19
N ASN A 331 15.73 8.45 2.58
CA ASN A 331 15.16 8.45 3.92
C ASN A 331 16.27 8.26 4.98
N PRO A 332 16.39 9.16 5.98
CA PRO A 332 17.42 9.05 7.03
C PRO A 332 17.47 7.68 7.72
N LEU A 333 16.32 6.98 7.82
CA LEU A 333 16.23 5.67 8.45
C LEU A 333 16.97 4.57 7.65
N GLU A 334 16.93 4.62 6.32
CA GLU A 334 17.58 3.61 5.48
C GLU A 334 19.09 3.77 5.46
N CYS A 335 19.58 5.02 5.42
CA CYS A 335 20.99 5.31 5.60
C CYS A 335 21.47 4.82 6.98
N ALA A 336 20.70 5.09 8.04
CA ALA A 336 21.04 4.67 9.39
C ALA A 336 21.22 3.15 9.51
N LEU A 337 20.34 2.35 8.89
CA LEU A 337 20.48 0.88 8.86
C LEU A 337 21.76 0.43 8.16
N THR A 338 22.11 1.05 7.02
CA THR A 338 23.36 0.75 6.32
C THR A 338 24.58 1.09 7.17
N TYR A 339 24.57 2.24 7.86
CA TYR A 339 25.64 2.61 8.80
C TYR A 339 25.77 1.61 9.97
N ILE A 340 24.65 1.18 10.55
CA ILE A 340 24.66 0.14 11.60
C ILE A 340 25.29 -1.14 11.05
N ASN A 341 24.91 -1.57 9.85
CA ASN A 341 25.46 -2.78 9.23
C ASN A 341 26.96 -2.67 8.94
N LEU A 342 27.45 -1.50 8.51
CA LEU A 342 28.87 -1.22 8.35
C LEU A 342 29.60 -1.31 9.70
N GLY A 343 29.08 -0.66 10.74
CA GLY A 343 29.65 -0.71 12.09
C GLY A 343 29.71 -2.14 12.65
N GLU A 344 28.64 -2.92 12.47
CA GLU A 344 28.63 -4.34 12.87
C GLU A 344 29.63 -5.18 12.08
N THR A 345 29.86 -4.85 10.81
CA THR A 345 30.85 -5.52 9.96
C THR A 345 32.27 -5.22 10.41
N TYR A 346 32.61 -3.95 10.64
CA TYR A 346 33.91 -3.54 11.18
C TYR A 346 34.17 -4.12 12.58
N ARG A 347 33.15 -4.16 13.45
CA ARG A 347 33.24 -4.86 14.73
C ARG A 347 33.57 -6.34 14.56
N GLY A 348 32.97 -7.01 13.57
CA GLY A 348 33.28 -8.39 13.20
C GLY A 348 34.73 -8.59 12.75
N MET A 349 35.30 -7.59 12.06
CA MET A 349 36.71 -7.53 11.66
C MET A 349 37.66 -7.14 12.80
N LYS A 350 37.14 -6.78 13.97
CA LYS A 350 37.88 -6.22 15.12
C LYS A 350 38.51 -4.84 14.85
N ASP A 351 38.01 -4.10 13.86
CA ASP A 351 38.33 -2.69 13.66
C ASP A 351 37.34 -1.82 14.43
N TYR A 352 37.58 -1.68 15.73
CA TYR A 352 36.68 -0.94 16.61
C TYR A 352 36.74 0.58 16.41
N SER A 353 37.85 1.10 15.88
CA SER A 353 37.99 2.52 15.55
C SER A 353 37.02 2.94 14.47
N THR A 354 37.01 2.22 13.35
CA THR A 354 36.15 2.51 12.21
C THR A 354 34.70 2.12 12.49
N ALA A 355 34.46 1.14 13.37
CA ALA A 355 33.11 0.77 13.79
C ALA A 355 32.41 1.86 14.63
N LEU A 356 33.17 2.76 15.26
CA LEU A 356 32.64 3.79 16.17
C LEU A 356 32.30 5.10 15.45
N THR A 357 32.93 5.35 14.30
CA THR A 357 32.71 6.51 13.41
C THR A 357 31.57 6.22 12.46
#